data_AF-A0AAV9B8M8-F1
#
_entry.id   AF-A0AAV9B8M8-F1
#
_cell.length_a   1.000
_cell.length_b   1.000
_cell.length_c   1.000
_cell.angle_alpha   90.00
_cell.angle_beta   90.00
_cell.angle_gamma   90.00
#
_symmetry.space_group_name_H-M   'P 1'
#
loop_
_entity.id
_entity.type
_entity.pdbx_description
1 polymer ?
#
loop_
_entity_poly.entity_id
_entity_poly.type
_entity_poly.pdbx_seq_one_letter_code
_entity_poly.pdbx_strand_id
1 'polypeptide(L)' 'MDGDGCDWVQVKSIGDCALFLGVNHSLCLPVEGVSGVKRNCIYFTDDHQEAIFVDRHGVRDLGVFNIEDGSVER' A
#
# COMPACT_ATOMS: atom_id res chain seq x y z
N MET A 1 13.84 -13.68 -17.92
CA MET A 1 13.86 -12.59 -18.91
C MET A 1 14.23 -11.35 -18.12
N ASP A 2 15.53 -11.10 -17.96
CA ASP A 2 16.01 -9.92 -17.23
C ASP A 2 16.16 -8.81 -18.28
N GLY A 3 15.03 -8.17 -18.56
CA GLY A 3 14.93 -7.11 -19.55
C GLY A 3 15.38 -5.78 -18.95
N ASP A 4 16.52 -5.32 -19.45
CA ASP A 4 16.99 -3.93 -19.47
C ASP A 4 17.20 -3.22 -18.12
N GLY A 5 18.45 -3.33 -17.63
CA GLY A 5 19.33 -2.28 -17.09
C GLY A 5 18.82 -0.97 -16.47
N CYS A 6 17.62 -0.89 -15.92
CA CYS A 6 17.17 0.24 -15.12
C CYS A 6 17.27 -0.08 -13.63
N ASP A 7 18.16 0.62 -12.92
CA ASP A 7 18.23 0.55 -11.47
C ASP A 7 16.93 1.12 -10.87
N TRP A 8 16.31 0.36 -9.97
CA TRP A 8 15.18 0.85 -9.19
C TRP A 8 15.65 1.92 -8.22
N VAL A 9 15.11 3.13 -8.36
CA VAL A 9 15.37 4.23 -7.42
C VAL A 9 14.34 4.18 -6.30
N GLN A 10 14.81 4.13 -5.05
CA GLN A 10 13.93 4.17 -3.89
C GLN A 10 13.18 5.52 -3.82
N VAL A 11 11.86 5.44 -3.79
CA VAL A 11 10.99 6.59 -3.54
C VAL A 11 10.96 6.88 -2.04
N LYS A 12 11.34 8.10 -1.66
CA LYS A 12 11.36 8.56 -0.26
C LYS A 12 10.09 9.33 0.15
N SER A 13 9.28 9.74 -0.83
CA SER A 13 8.00 10.37 -0.57
C SER A 13 7.10 10.34 -1.81
N ILE A 14 5.79 10.21 -1.58
CA ILE A 14 4.73 10.42 -2.58
C ILE A 14 3.96 11.74 -2.35
N GLY A 15 4.48 12.61 -1.49
CA GLY A 15 3.90 13.93 -1.18
C GLY A 15 2.58 13.83 -0.39
N ASP A 16 1.62 14.68 -0.75
CA ASP A 16 0.29 14.75 -0.13
C ASP A 16 -0.68 13.69 -0.68
N CYS A 17 -0.14 12.54 -1.12
CA CYS A 17 -0.90 11.42 -1.64
C CYS A 17 -0.86 10.22 -0.68
N ALA A 18 -1.82 9.31 -0.85
CA ALA A 18 -1.81 7.98 -0.27
C ALA A 18 -1.93 6.93 -1.38
N LEU A 19 -1.19 5.84 -1.24
CA LEU A 19 -1.22 4.70 -2.15
C LEU A 19 -1.99 3.55 -1.52
N PHE A 20 -3.06 3.10 -2.16
CA PHE A 20 -3.82 1.93 -1.77
C PHE A 20 -3.39 0.75 -2.63
N LEU A 21 -2.88 -0.31 -2.00
CA LEU A 21 -2.46 -1.55 -2.61
C LEU A 21 -3.47 -2.63 -2.24
N GLY A 22 -4.23 -3.08 -3.23
CA GLY A 22 -5.08 -4.24 -3.09
C GLY A 22 -4.76 -5.31 -4.13
N VAL A 23 -5.28 -6.51 -3.88
CA VAL A 23 -5.12 -7.69 -4.76
C VAL A 23 -5.52 -7.41 -6.22
N ASN A 24 -6.61 -6.66 -6.43
CA ASN A 24 -7.13 -6.42 -7.78
C ASN A 24 -6.51 -5.18 -8.43
N HIS A 25 -6.46 -4.07 -7.69
CA HIS A 25 -6.06 -2.78 -8.22
C HIS A 25 -5.27 -2.00 -7.18
N SER A 26 -4.37 -1.16 -7.69
CA SER A 26 -3.70 -0.13 -6.92
C SER A 26 -4.24 1.24 -7.30
N LEU A 27 -4.31 2.15 -6.32
CA LEU A 27 -4.84 3.50 -6.50
C LEU A 27 -4.00 4.51 -5.72
N CYS A 28 -3.57 5.59 -6.37
CA CYS A 28 -2.88 6.71 -5.72
C CYS A 28 -3.78 7.95 -5.80
N LEU A 29 -4.05 8.59 -4.66
CA LEU A 29 -4.93 9.75 -4.58
C LEU A 29 -4.35 10.82 -3.66
N PRO A 30 -4.55 12.12 -3.96
CA PRO A 30 -4.35 13.20 -3.00
C PRO A 30 -5.21 12.98 -1.75
N VAL A 31 -4.66 13.27 -0.57
CA VAL A 31 -5.40 13.13 0.71
C VAL A 31 -6.13 14.39 1.12
N GLU A 32 -6.05 15.47 0.34
CA GLU A 32 -6.75 16.73 0.62
C GLU A 32 -8.27 16.49 0.73
N GLY A 33 -8.84 16.82 1.88
CA GLY A 33 -10.27 16.61 2.15
C GLY A 33 -10.66 15.17 2.52
N VAL A 34 -9.71 14.23 2.61
CA VAL A 34 -9.97 12.83 2.98
C VAL A 34 -9.66 12.63 4.47
N SER A 35 -10.69 12.49 5.30
CA SER A 35 -10.52 12.23 6.72
C SER A 35 -10.04 10.79 6.98
N GLY A 36 -9.13 10.62 7.96
CA GLY A 36 -8.62 9.32 8.37
C GLY A 36 -7.54 8.70 7.48
N VAL A 37 -7.15 9.38 6.40
CA VAL A 37 -6.06 8.94 5.51
C VAL A 37 -4.82 9.80 5.74
N LYS A 38 -3.69 9.15 6.00
CA LYS A 38 -2.39 9.76 6.21
C LYS A 38 -1.71 9.94 4.85
N ARG A 39 -1.19 11.14 4.59
CA ARG A 39 -0.32 11.39 3.44
C ARG A 39 0.96 10.56 3.54
N ASN A 40 1.63 10.38 2.41
CA ASN A 40 2.91 9.70 2.32
C ASN A 40 2.90 8.27 2.88
N CYS A 41 1.73 7.61 2.83
CA CYS A 41 1.53 6.27 3.33
C CYS A 41 1.03 5.31 2.26
N ILE A 42 1.36 4.04 2.45
CA ILE A 42 0.86 2.91 1.68
C ILE A 42 -0.14 2.14 2.54
N TYR A 43 -1.38 2.07 2.10
CA TYR A 43 -2.44 1.27 2.67
C TYR A 43 -2.48 -0.05 1.93
N PHE A 44 -2.09 -1.14 2.57
CA PHE A 44 -2.05 -2.44 1.93
C PHE A 44 -3.10 -3.38 2.51
N THR A 45 -3.65 -4.21 1.64
CA THR A 45 -4.54 -5.29 2.00
C THR A 45 -3.90 -6.60 1.62
N ASP A 46 -3.96 -7.57 2.53
CA ASP A 46 -3.77 -9.02 2.39
C ASP A 46 -3.21 -9.49 1.02
N ASP A 47 -2.00 -10.04 1.05
CA ASP A 47 -1.32 -10.61 -0.10
C ASP A 47 -1.75 -12.06 -0.39
N HIS A 48 -2.56 -12.66 0.49
CA HIS A 48 -2.95 -14.06 0.42
C HIS A 48 -4.32 -14.26 -0.22
N GLN A 49 -4.35 -14.21 -1.56
CA GLN A 49 -5.58 -14.35 -2.36
C GLN A 49 -6.46 -15.54 -1.93
N GLU A 50 -5.88 -16.71 -1.66
CA GLU A 50 -6.64 -17.89 -1.23
C GLU A 50 -7.36 -17.70 0.10
N ALA A 51 -6.74 -17.04 1.09
CA ALA A 51 -7.38 -16.78 2.38
C ALA A 51 -8.59 -15.86 2.24
N ILE A 52 -8.51 -14.85 1.36
CA ILE A 52 -9.58 -13.89 1.09
C ILE A 52 -10.83 -14.60 0.52
N PHE A 53 -10.64 -15.60 -0.34
CA PHE A 53 -11.76 -16.32 -0.97
C PHE A 53 -12.32 -17.47 -0.12
N VAL A 54 -11.52 -18.04 0.77
CA VAL A 54 -11.91 -19.19 1.61
C VAL A 54 -12.61 -18.77 2.89
N ASP A 55 -12.15 -17.71 3.57
CA ASP A 55 -12.76 -17.23 4.80
C ASP A 55 -12.92 -15.70 4.83
N ARG A 56 -14.17 -15.25 4.70
CA ARG A 56 -14.53 -13.83 4.76
C ARG A 56 -14.29 -13.20 6.15
N HIS A 57 -14.10 -14.02 7.18
CA HIS A 57 -13.82 -13.60 8.55
C HIS A 57 -12.39 -13.96 8.99
N GLY A 58 -11.54 -14.43 8.08
CA GLY A 58 -10.14 -14.73 8.35
C GLY A 58 -9.40 -13.47 8.80
N VAL A 59 -8.30 -13.66 9.54
CA VAL A 59 -7.38 -12.56 9.86
C VAL A 59 -6.86 -11.98 8.56
N ARG A 60 -7.04 -10.67 8.37
CA ARG A 60 -6.58 -9.95 7.18
C ARG A 60 -5.30 -9.22 7.56
N ASP A 61 -4.25 -9.40 6.78
CA ASP A 61 -3.05 -8.57 6.89
C ASP A 61 -3.32 -7.20 6.28
N LEU A 62 -4.01 -6.36 7.05
CA LEU A 62 -4.23 -4.96 6.75
C LEU A 62 -3.18 -4.13 7.48
N GLY A 63 -2.67 -3.11 6.81
CA GLY A 63 -1.77 -2.20 7.49
C GLY A 63 -1.50 -0.92 6.72
N VAL A 64 -0.83 -0.02 7.42
CA VAL A 64 -0.38 1.27 6.90
C VAL A 64 1.12 1.33 7.03
N PHE A 65 1.81 1.45 5.91
CA PHE A 65 3.25 1.68 5.87
C PHE A 65 3.52 3.16 5.62
N ASN A 66 4.27 3.80 6.52
CA ASN A 66 4.70 5.18 6.36
C ASN A 66 6.02 5.24 5.57
N ILE A 67 6.02 5.91 4.42
CA ILE A 67 7.21 5.99 3.54
C ILE A 67 8.32 6.83 4.18
N GLU A 68 7.97 7.80 5.04
CA GLU A 68 8.91 8.72 5.65
C GLU A 68 9.84 8.04 6.66
N ASP A 69 9.29 7.20 7.53
CA ASP A 69 10.02 6.56 8.64
C ASP A 69 10.11 5.03 8.53
N GLY A 70 9.40 4.43 7.57
CA GLY A 70 9.39 2.99 7.35
C GLY A 70 8.59 2.19 8.39
N SER A 71 7.78 2.84 9.23
CA SER A 71 6.94 2.17 10.22
C SER A 71 5.73 1.47 9.60
N VAL A 72 5.26 0.41 10.26
CA VAL A 72 4.05 -0.33 9.89
C VAL A 72 3.07 -0.31 11.06
N GLU A 73 1.85 0.15 10.82
CA GLU A 73 0.69 0.03 11.72
C GLU A 73 -0.20 -1.13 11.27
N ARG A 74 -0.63 -1.98 12.20
CA ARG A 74 -1.52 -3.14 11.99
C ARG A 74 -2.75 -3.03 12.89
#